data_AF-A0A661N405-F1
#
_entry.id   AF-A0A661N405-F1
#
_cell.length_a   1.000
_cell.length_b   1.000
_cell.length_c   1.000
_cell.angle_alpha   90.00
_cell.angle_beta   90.00
_cell.angle_gamma   90.00
#
_symmetry.space_group_name_H-M   'P 1'
#
loop_
_entity.id
_entity.type
_entity.pdbx_description
1 polymer ?
#
loop_
_entity_poly.entity_id
_entity_poly.type
_entity_poly.pdbx_seq_one_letter_code
_entity_poly.pdbx_strand_id
1 'polypeptide(L)'
;MVLEGFAPYAGGGMMSDGSPTPPVIACPECRATGRKVGLVALDALLTEEAHSRLGDGECYRFCKTGSCDVAYFGERAAVIFHLTDLRVPVFQKSSEPSRLVCYCFEYKVSDIEDEVRRTGGSTVPAVIGQKCKAGLDRCEEMNPQGSCCLGNIRQVVQQATPKKADV
;
A
#
# COMPACT_ATOMS: atom_id res chain seq x y z
N MET A 1 -24.17 -15.92 74.62
CA MET A 1 -24.93 -15.74 73.38
C MET A 1 -24.78 -14.30 72.94
N VAL A 2 -23.93 -14.05 71.94
CA VAL A 2 -24.16 -13.17 70.78
C VAL A 2 -22.98 -13.41 69.83
N LEU A 3 -23.13 -14.40 68.97
CA LEU A 3 -22.54 -14.43 67.63
C LEU A 3 -23.41 -13.44 66.81
N GLU A 4 -22.85 -12.56 65.98
CA GLU A 4 -22.68 -12.65 64.51
C GLU A 4 -22.01 -11.29 64.18
N GLY A 5 -20.96 -11.10 63.39
CA GLY A 5 -20.77 -11.53 62.00
C GLY A 5 -20.08 -10.36 61.27
N PHE A 6 -18.75 -10.43 61.12
CA PHE A 6 -17.99 -9.52 60.26
C PHE A 6 -18.06 -10.06 58.83
N ALA A 7 -18.71 -9.32 57.93
CA ALA A 7 -18.67 -9.59 56.50
C ALA A 7 -17.50 -8.83 55.85
N PRO A 8 -16.62 -9.48 55.08
CA PRO A 8 -15.66 -8.80 54.23
C PRO A 8 -16.28 -8.57 52.85
N TYR A 9 -16.23 -7.34 52.34
CA TYR A 9 -16.42 -7.11 50.91
C TYR A 9 -15.08 -6.75 50.26
N ALA A 10 -14.42 -7.81 49.79
CA ALA A 10 -13.46 -7.72 48.70
C ALA A 10 -14.24 -7.55 47.39
N GLY A 11 -13.93 -6.48 46.65
CA GLY A 11 -14.44 -6.26 45.31
C GLY A 11 -13.32 -5.65 44.47
N GLY A 12 -12.37 -6.48 44.08
CA GLY A 12 -11.29 -6.10 43.16
C GLY A 12 -11.87 -5.71 41.80
N GLY A 13 -11.51 -4.52 41.33
CA GLY A 13 -11.82 -4.08 39.98
C GLY A 13 -11.18 -5.04 38.97
N MET A 14 -12.01 -5.55 38.06
CA MET A 14 -11.53 -6.26 36.88
C MET A 14 -10.78 -5.24 36.01
N MET A 15 -9.46 -5.21 36.12
CA MET A 15 -8.62 -4.60 35.10
C MET A 15 -8.75 -5.48 33.86
N SER A 16 -9.52 -5.02 32.87
CA SER A 16 -9.57 -5.62 31.54
C SER A 16 -8.14 -5.83 31.08
N ASP A 17 -7.81 -7.05 30.67
CA ASP A 17 -6.50 -7.41 30.19
C ASP A 17 -6.19 -6.55 28.96
N GLY A 18 -5.24 -5.63 29.11
CA GLY A 18 -4.74 -4.76 28.05
C GLY A 18 -3.90 -5.53 27.02
N SER A 19 -4.35 -6.73 26.63
CA SER A 19 -3.73 -7.57 25.63
C SER A 19 -3.88 -6.89 24.26
N PRO A 20 -2.79 -6.43 23.62
CA PRO A 20 -2.91 -5.72 22.36
C PRO A 20 -3.48 -6.65 21.28
N THR A 21 -4.56 -6.22 20.62
CA THR A 21 -5.17 -6.92 19.49
C THR A 21 -4.10 -7.24 18.44
N PRO A 22 -4.06 -8.48 17.91
CA PRO A 22 -3.09 -8.86 16.90
C PRO A 22 -3.27 -8.05 15.62
N PRO A 23 -2.18 -7.76 14.88
CA PRO A 23 -2.23 -6.93 13.70
C PRO A 23 -3.01 -7.60 12.57
N VAL A 24 -3.91 -6.86 11.93
CA VAL A 24 -4.63 -7.25 10.72
C VAL A 24 -3.65 -7.21 9.55
N ILE A 25 -3.39 -8.37 8.96
CA ILE A 25 -2.45 -8.52 7.82
C ILE A 25 -3.15 -8.68 6.47
N ALA A 26 -4.42 -9.08 6.48
CA ALA A 26 -5.22 -9.34 5.30
C ALA A 26 -6.19 -8.19 5.05
N CYS A 27 -6.36 -7.82 3.79
CA CYS A 27 -7.33 -6.82 3.38
C CYS A 27 -8.73 -7.21 3.91
N PRO A 28 -9.47 -6.30 4.57
CA PRO A 28 -10.78 -6.60 5.14
C PRO A 28 -11.82 -6.98 4.06
N GLU A 29 -11.66 -6.50 2.83
CA GLU A 29 -12.58 -6.78 1.72
C GLU A 29 -12.16 -8.02 0.92
N CYS A 30 -10.97 -8.01 0.32
CA CYS A 30 -10.56 -9.08 -0.59
C CYS A 30 -9.75 -10.21 0.07
N ARG A 31 -9.45 -10.10 1.36
CA ARG A 31 -8.70 -11.10 2.17
C ARG A 31 -7.26 -11.39 1.72
N ALA A 32 -6.77 -10.72 0.68
CA ALA A 32 -5.38 -10.84 0.26
C ALA A 32 -4.44 -10.20 1.28
N THR A 33 -3.25 -10.79 1.46
CA THR A 33 -2.22 -10.22 2.35
C THR A 33 -1.74 -8.86 1.86
N GLY A 34 -1.89 -7.84 2.71
CA GLY A 34 -1.41 -6.49 2.46
C GLY A 34 0.09 -6.35 2.75
N ARG A 35 0.74 -5.46 2.01
CA ARG A 35 2.16 -5.13 2.21
C ARG A 35 2.27 -3.94 3.15
N LYS A 36 3.21 -3.97 4.10
CA LYS A 36 3.48 -2.79 4.94
C LYS A 36 3.81 -1.58 4.07
N VAL A 37 3.28 -0.43 4.44
CA VAL A 37 3.53 0.86 3.78
C VAL A 37 3.86 1.89 4.86
N GLY A 38 4.80 2.79 4.58
CA GLY A 38 5.18 3.86 5.50
C GLY A 38 4.12 4.95 5.54
N LEU A 39 3.96 5.58 6.71
CA LEU A 39 3.01 6.67 6.91
C LEU A 39 3.25 7.84 5.93
N VAL A 40 4.51 8.08 5.56
CA VAL A 40 4.91 9.11 4.60
C VAL A 40 4.17 9.01 3.25
N ALA A 41 3.86 7.80 2.78
CA ALA A 41 3.09 7.61 1.55
C ALA A 41 1.63 8.04 1.76
N LEU A 42 1.04 7.72 2.92
CA LEU A 42 -0.34 8.07 3.23
C LEU A 42 -0.47 9.59 3.43
N ASP A 43 0.46 10.21 4.18
CA ASP A 43 0.51 11.67 4.35
C ASP A 43 0.58 12.40 3.00
N ALA A 44 1.38 11.88 2.08
CA ALA A 44 1.60 12.50 0.78
C ALA A 44 0.49 12.21 -0.25
N LEU A 45 -0.32 11.15 -0.08
CA LEU A 45 -1.22 10.69 -1.15
C LEU A 45 -2.69 10.68 -0.78
N LEU A 46 -3.06 10.70 0.50
CA LEU A 46 -4.46 10.80 0.91
C LEU A 46 -5.04 12.18 0.57
N THR A 47 -6.33 12.24 0.28
CA THR A 47 -7.09 13.50 0.30
C THR A 47 -7.13 14.05 1.72
N GLU A 48 -7.40 15.33 1.85
CA GLU A 48 -7.49 16.03 3.11
C GLU A 48 -8.55 15.41 4.04
N GLU A 49 -9.70 15.00 3.52
CA GLU A 49 -10.75 14.33 4.29
C GLU A 49 -10.34 12.92 4.76
N ALA A 50 -9.57 12.21 3.94
CA ALA A 50 -9.06 10.90 4.32
C ALA A 50 -7.90 11.02 5.31
N HIS A 51 -7.03 12.01 5.15
CA HIS A 51 -5.88 12.26 6.02
C HIS A 51 -6.30 12.45 7.47
N SER A 52 -7.43 13.11 7.73
CA SER A 52 -7.96 13.28 9.10
C SER A 52 -8.39 11.98 9.79
N ARG A 53 -8.44 10.86 9.06
CA ARG A 53 -8.74 9.52 9.60
C ARG A 53 -7.48 8.72 9.95
N LEU A 54 -6.29 9.28 9.75
CA LEU A 54 -5.05 8.66 10.19
C LEU A 54 -5.03 8.55 11.73
N GLY A 55 -4.62 7.40 12.22
CA GLY A 55 -4.55 7.09 13.64
C GLY A 55 -3.13 7.28 14.18
N ASP A 56 -3.03 7.84 15.39
CA ASP A 56 -1.75 8.03 16.05
C ASP A 56 -1.07 6.69 16.33
N GLY A 57 0.18 6.55 15.86
CA GLY A 57 0.97 5.33 16.04
C GLY A 57 0.43 4.09 15.29
N GLU A 58 -0.49 4.28 14.34
CA GLU A 58 -1.04 3.20 13.52
C GLU A 58 -0.03 2.72 12.46
N CYS A 59 -0.05 1.42 12.18
CA CYS A 59 0.67 0.83 11.06
C CYS A 59 -0.29 0.57 9.91
N TYR A 60 0.13 0.85 8.68
CA TYR A 60 -0.73 0.69 7.52
C TYR A 60 -0.21 -0.36 6.55
N ARG A 61 -1.15 -0.93 5.79
CA ARG A 61 -0.89 -1.90 4.74
C ARG A 61 -1.54 -1.50 3.43
N PHE A 62 -0.80 -1.68 2.34
CA PHE A 62 -1.25 -1.52 0.97
C PHE A 62 -1.84 -2.83 0.42
N CYS A 63 -3.05 -2.75 -0.13
CA CYS A 63 -3.69 -3.85 -0.85
C CYS A 63 -3.33 -3.78 -2.34
N LYS A 64 -2.51 -4.73 -2.80
CA LYS A 64 -2.05 -4.79 -4.20
C LYS A 64 -3.05 -5.44 -5.17
N THR A 65 -4.16 -5.97 -4.67
CA THR A 65 -5.14 -6.70 -5.48
C THR A 65 -5.83 -5.72 -6.44
N GLY A 66 -5.74 -6.01 -7.75
CA GLY A 66 -6.20 -5.09 -8.78
C GLY A 66 -7.72 -4.96 -8.88
N SER A 67 -8.48 -5.98 -8.47
CA SER A 67 -9.95 -6.00 -8.47
C SER A 67 -10.58 -5.54 -7.15
N CYS A 68 -9.81 -4.91 -6.25
CA CYS A 68 -10.26 -4.49 -4.94
C CYS A 68 -10.05 -2.99 -4.78
N ASP A 69 -11.06 -2.26 -4.32
CA ASP A 69 -11.01 -0.80 -4.25
C ASP A 69 -10.30 -0.28 -2.99
N VAL A 70 -9.98 -1.14 -2.02
CA VAL A 70 -9.14 -0.79 -0.88
C VAL A 70 -7.73 -0.47 -1.36
N ALA A 71 -7.24 0.75 -1.12
CA ALA A 71 -5.85 1.14 -1.26
C ALA A 71 -5.05 0.77 -0.01
N TYR A 72 -5.47 1.28 1.15
CA TYR A 72 -4.80 1.08 2.44
C TYR A 72 -5.76 0.60 3.53
N PHE A 73 -5.23 -0.10 4.53
CA PHE A 73 -5.96 -0.44 5.75
C PHE A 73 -5.01 -0.45 6.96
N GLY A 74 -5.56 -0.13 8.14
CA GLY A 74 -4.83 -0.15 9.41
C GLY A 74 -4.56 -1.58 9.91
N GLU A 75 -3.48 -1.77 10.66
CA GLU A 75 -3.18 -3.05 11.32
C GLU A 75 -3.96 -3.20 12.64
N ARG A 76 -4.30 -2.11 13.33
CA ARG A 76 -4.99 -2.16 14.63
C ARG A 76 -6.37 -1.53 14.60
N ALA A 77 -6.48 -0.32 14.09
CA ALA A 77 -7.74 0.38 13.90
C ALA A 77 -8.49 -0.20 12.70
N ALA A 78 -9.82 -0.23 12.79
CA ALA A 78 -10.71 -0.64 11.69
C ALA A 78 -10.83 0.45 10.60
N VAL A 79 -9.73 1.13 10.27
CA VAL A 79 -9.67 2.18 9.24
C VAL A 79 -9.34 1.57 7.88
N ILE A 80 -10.09 1.99 6.87
CA ILE A 80 -9.94 1.55 5.48
C ILE A 80 -9.93 2.81 4.60
N PHE A 81 -9.00 2.83 3.66
CA PHE A 81 -8.89 3.86 2.63
C PHE A 81 -9.11 3.22 1.26
N HIS A 82 -10.08 3.75 0.54
CA HIS A 82 -10.45 3.33 -0.81
C HIS A 82 -9.71 4.15 -1.86
N LEU A 83 -9.79 3.75 -3.13
CA LEU A 83 -9.19 4.48 -4.24
C LEU A 83 -9.61 5.96 -4.30
N THR A 84 -10.85 6.27 -3.92
CA THR A 84 -11.39 7.63 -3.88
C THR A 84 -10.76 8.51 -2.79
N ASP A 85 -10.09 7.90 -1.82
CA ASP A 85 -9.39 8.59 -0.74
C ASP A 85 -7.97 9.01 -1.14
N LEU A 86 -7.51 8.68 -2.35
CA LEU A 86 -6.18 9.01 -2.85
C LEU A 86 -6.25 10.11 -3.91
N ARG A 87 -5.25 10.99 -3.89
CA ARG A 87 -5.06 12.08 -4.87
C ARG A 87 -4.54 11.59 -6.22
N VAL A 88 -4.05 10.35 -6.29
CA VAL A 88 -3.50 9.75 -7.51
C VAL A 88 -4.06 8.35 -7.76
N PRO A 89 -4.23 7.94 -9.03
CA PRO A 89 -4.57 6.56 -9.36
C PRO A 89 -3.47 5.59 -8.89
N VAL A 90 -3.86 4.34 -8.61
CA VAL A 90 -2.93 3.29 -8.18
C VAL A 90 -2.61 2.35 -9.35
N PHE A 91 -1.32 2.18 -9.65
CA PHE A 91 -0.82 1.36 -10.77
C PHE A 91 -1.48 -0.02 -10.85
N GLN A 92 -1.55 -0.75 -9.73
CA GLN A 92 -2.07 -2.13 -9.70
C GLN A 92 -3.58 -2.22 -9.87
N LYS A 93 -4.31 -1.10 -9.77
CA LYS A 93 -5.78 -1.03 -9.71
C LYS A 93 -6.39 -0.32 -10.92
N SER A 94 -5.59 -0.08 -11.95
CA SER A 94 -6.04 0.51 -13.21
C SER A 94 -5.52 -0.31 -14.39
N SER A 95 -6.33 -0.41 -15.44
CA SER A 95 -5.95 -0.98 -16.73
C SER A 95 -5.62 0.07 -17.79
N GLU A 96 -5.77 1.36 -17.47
CA GLU A 96 -5.57 2.46 -18.43
C GLU A 96 -4.12 2.47 -18.93
N PRO A 97 -3.86 2.52 -20.25
CA PRO A 97 -2.49 2.58 -20.79
C PRO A 97 -1.71 3.80 -20.29
N SER A 98 -2.41 4.89 -20.01
CA SER A 98 -1.85 6.13 -19.48
C SER A 98 -1.52 6.11 -17.99
N ARG A 99 -1.84 5.01 -17.27
CA ARG A 99 -1.59 4.93 -15.83
C ARG A 99 -0.10 5.00 -15.53
N LEU A 100 0.24 5.75 -14.48
CA LEU A 100 1.61 5.85 -14.01
C LEU A 100 2.08 4.53 -13.39
N VAL A 101 3.27 4.11 -13.80
CA VAL A 101 4.01 3.01 -13.16
C VAL A 101 5.21 3.56 -12.39
N CYS A 102 5.78 4.70 -12.81
CA CYS A 102 6.74 5.48 -12.03
C CYS A 102 6.16 6.87 -11.75
N TYR A 103 5.89 7.17 -10.48
CA TYR A 103 5.29 8.45 -10.07
C TYR A 103 6.34 9.57 -9.99
N CYS A 104 7.59 9.25 -9.62
CA CYS A 104 8.64 10.26 -9.48
C CYS A 104 9.08 10.89 -10.80
N PHE A 105 9.01 10.13 -11.90
CA PHE A 105 9.48 10.56 -13.22
C PHE A 105 8.40 10.42 -14.29
N GLU A 106 7.14 10.27 -13.84
CA GLU A 106 5.93 10.26 -14.67
C GLU A 106 5.92 9.28 -15.86
N TYR A 107 6.61 8.14 -15.73
CA TYR A 107 6.52 7.08 -16.74
C TYR A 107 5.17 6.37 -16.67
N LYS A 108 4.50 6.32 -17.82
CA LYS A 108 3.26 5.59 -18.07
C LYS A 108 3.56 4.18 -18.55
N VAL A 109 2.55 3.33 -18.46
CA VAL A 109 2.62 1.98 -19.04
C VAL A 109 2.81 2.05 -20.57
N SER A 110 2.08 2.95 -21.24
CA SER A 110 2.19 3.17 -22.68
C SER A 110 3.61 3.51 -23.14
N ASP A 111 4.35 4.33 -22.37
CA ASP A 111 5.72 4.73 -22.73
C ASP A 111 6.64 3.50 -22.85
N ILE A 112 6.47 2.55 -21.93
CA ILE A 112 7.24 1.30 -21.90
C ILE A 112 6.78 0.36 -23.00
N GLU A 113 5.47 0.16 -23.15
CA GLU A 113 4.89 -0.72 -24.16
C GLU A 113 5.28 -0.28 -25.59
N ASP A 114 5.24 1.02 -25.86
CA ASP A 114 5.61 1.58 -27.17
C ASP A 114 7.11 1.47 -27.45
N GLU A 115 7.96 1.63 -26.43
CA GLU A 115 9.40 1.40 -26.57
C GLU A 115 9.70 -0.07 -26.87
N VAL A 116 9.05 -1.01 -26.16
CA VAL A 116 9.19 -2.46 -26.40
C VAL A 116 8.73 -2.81 -27.80
N ARG A 117 7.58 -2.29 -28.25
CA ARG A 117 7.05 -2.53 -29.60
C ARG A 117 8.04 -2.05 -30.68
N ARG A 118 8.71 -0.92 -30.47
CA ARG A 118 9.63 -0.31 -31.44
C ARG A 118 11.03 -0.95 -31.44
N THR A 119 11.51 -1.40 -30.29
CA THR A 119 12.93 -1.77 -30.12
C THR A 119 13.17 -3.20 -29.69
N GLY A 120 12.12 -3.94 -29.30
CA GLY A 120 12.22 -5.27 -28.71
C GLY A 120 12.62 -5.28 -27.23
N GLY A 121 12.76 -4.11 -26.59
CA GLY A 121 13.09 -3.97 -25.18
C GLY A 121 12.76 -2.58 -24.64
N SER A 122 13.19 -2.28 -23.42
CA SER A 122 12.97 -0.94 -22.84
C SER A 122 14.20 -0.46 -22.08
N THR A 123 14.56 0.81 -22.29
CA THR A 123 15.62 1.51 -21.57
C THR A 123 15.13 2.10 -20.24
N VAL A 124 13.81 2.23 -20.06
CA VAL A 124 13.16 2.82 -18.87
C VAL A 124 13.66 2.22 -17.55
N PRO A 125 13.80 0.88 -17.37
CA PRO A 125 14.34 0.33 -16.13
C PRO A 125 15.75 0.85 -15.79
N ALA A 126 16.60 1.02 -16.80
CA ALA A 126 17.97 1.51 -16.62
C ALA A 126 17.99 3.00 -16.28
N VAL A 127 17.19 3.81 -16.99
CA VAL A 127 17.05 5.25 -16.75
C VAL A 127 16.54 5.52 -15.33
N ILE A 128 15.45 4.87 -14.92
CA ILE A 128 14.92 5.00 -13.55
C ILE A 128 15.95 4.53 -12.53
N GLY A 129 16.61 3.39 -12.78
CA GLY A 129 17.64 2.87 -11.88
C GLY A 129 18.81 3.83 -11.66
N GLN A 130 19.24 4.56 -12.70
CA GLN A 130 20.26 5.59 -12.58
C GLN A 130 19.77 6.79 -11.75
N LYS A 131 18.56 7.27 -12.00
CA LYS A 131 17.98 8.39 -11.24
C LYS A 131 17.79 8.03 -9.75
N CYS A 132 17.37 6.80 -9.44
CA CYS A 132 17.28 6.32 -8.05
C CYS A 132 18.66 6.26 -7.37
N LYS A 133 19.69 5.75 -8.07
CA LYS A 133 21.07 5.74 -7.54
C LYS A 133 21.62 7.14 -7.28
N ALA A 134 21.15 8.13 -8.03
CA ALA A 134 21.49 9.53 -7.83
C ALA A 134 20.65 10.21 -6.71
N GLY A 135 19.76 9.49 -6.03
CA GLY A 135 18.91 10.03 -4.96
C GLY A 135 17.85 11.01 -5.45
N LEU A 136 17.46 10.94 -6.73
CA LEU A 136 16.46 11.82 -7.33
C LEU A 136 15.04 11.29 -7.19
N ASP A 137 14.86 10.10 -6.65
CA ASP A 137 13.54 9.51 -6.45
C ASP A 137 12.94 9.88 -5.11
N ARG A 138 11.60 9.87 -5.08
CA ARG A 138 10.77 10.05 -3.88
C ARG A 138 9.77 8.92 -3.78
N CYS A 139 10.23 7.69 -4.00
CA CYS A 139 9.33 6.53 -4.15
C CYS A 139 8.49 6.26 -2.91
N GLU A 140 9.03 6.51 -1.71
CA GLU A 140 8.31 6.33 -0.45
C GLU A 140 7.15 7.32 -0.30
N GLU A 141 7.25 8.51 -0.91
CA GLU A 141 6.27 9.59 -0.80
C GLU A 141 5.28 9.57 -1.97
N MET A 142 5.77 9.36 -3.19
CA MET A 142 4.98 9.54 -4.41
C MET A 142 4.34 8.26 -4.95
N ASN A 143 4.86 7.08 -4.60
CA ASN A 143 4.29 5.83 -5.07
C ASN A 143 3.26 5.33 -4.05
N PRO A 144 2.00 5.04 -4.44
CA PRO A 144 1.03 4.45 -3.53
C PRO A 144 1.49 3.15 -2.85
N GLN A 145 2.42 2.41 -3.46
CA GLN A 145 3.04 1.22 -2.87
C GLN A 145 4.06 1.53 -1.74
N GLY A 146 4.41 2.81 -1.54
CA GLY A 146 5.45 3.30 -0.60
C GLY A 146 6.81 2.66 -0.79
N SER A 147 7.16 2.25 -2.02
CA SER A 147 8.41 1.56 -2.32
C SER A 147 8.80 1.72 -3.80
N CYS A 148 10.06 1.43 -4.13
CA CYS A 148 10.59 1.61 -5.48
C CYS A 148 9.73 0.91 -6.56
N CYS A 149 9.43 1.64 -7.64
CA CYS A 149 8.60 1.16 -8.75
C CYS A 149 9.30 0.16 -9.69
N LEU A 150 10.63 -0.01 -9.60
CA LEU A 150 11.40 -0.81 -10.57
C LEU A 150 10.89 -2.25 -10.74
N GLY A 151 10.33 -2.86 -9.70
CA GLY A 151 9.68 -4.17 -9.80
C GLY A 151 8.48 -4.15 -10.76
N ASN A 152 7.61 -3.15 -10.61
CA ASN A 152 6.45 -2.95 -11.49
C ASN A 152 6.88 -2.61 -12.92
N ILE A 153 7.90 -1.76 -13.09
CA ILE A 153 8.45 -1.41 -14.41
C ILE A 153 8.93 -2.66 -15.15
N ARG A 154 9.72 -3.52 -14.50
CA ARG A 154 10.20 -4.76 -15.12
C ARG A 154 9.05 -5.71 -15.47
N GLN A 155 8.01 -5.77 -14.65
CA GLN A 155 6.82 -6.55 -14.95
C GLN A 155 6.11 -6.03 -16.21
N VAL A 156 5.97 -4.71 -16.38
CA VAL A 156 5.39 -4.12 -17.60
C VAL A 156 6.23 -4.47 -18.83
N VAL A 157 7.56 -4.34 -18.76
CA VAL A 157 8.46 -4.73 -19.85
C VAL A 157 8.28 -6.19 -20.22
N GLN A 158 8.23 -7.09 -19.23
CA GLN A 158 8.03 -8.52 -19.45
C GLN A 158 6.68 -8.82 -20.11
N GLN A 159 5.61 -8.13 -19.69
CA GLN A 159 4.27 -8.29 -20.26
C GLN A 159 4.17 -7.77 -21.70
N ALA A 160 4.90 -6.69 -22.02
CA ALA A 160 4.96 -6.12 -23.36
C ALA A 160 5.83 -6.92 -24.33
N THR A 161 6.77 -7.73 -23.81
CA THR A 161 7.67 -8.54 -24.63
C THR A 161 6.93 -9.76 -25.16
N PRO A 162 6.86 -9.99 -26.48
CA PRO A 162 6.25 -11.20 -27.03
C PRO A 162 6.94 -12.45 -26.47
N LYS A 163 6.16 -13.42 -25.99
CA LYS A 163 6.70 -14.74 -25.70
C LYS A 163 7.23 -15.32 -27.01
N LYS A 164 8.46 -15.82 -27.02
CA LYS A 164 8.90 -16.69 -28.12
C LYS A 164 7.89 -17.84 -28.22
N ALA A 165 7.30 -18.04 -29.39
CA ALA A 165 6.55 -19.26 -29.64
C ALA A 165 7.53 -20.43 -29.50
N ASP A 166 7.19 -21.41 -28.67
CA ASP A 166 7.92 -22.67 -28.62
C ASP A 166 7.78 -23.31 -30.01
N VAL A 167 8.89 -23.37 -30.75
CA VAL A 167 9.04 -24.10 -32.02
C VAL A 167 9.37 -25.55 -31.72
#